data_AF-C8NCP4-F1
#
_entry.id   AF-C8NCP4-F1
#
_cell.length_a   1.000
_cell.length_b   1.000
_cell.length_c   1.000
_cell.angle_alpha   90.00
_cell.angle_beta   90.00
_cell.angle_gamma   90.00
#
_symmetry.space_group_name_H-M   'P 1'
#
loop_
_entity.id
_entity.type
_entity.pdbx_description
1 polymer ?
#
loop_
_entity_poly.entity_id
_entity_poly.type
_entity_poly.pdbx_seq_one_letter_code
_entity_poly.pdbx_strand_id
1 'polypeptide(L)'
;MVIKQNGERQAFSAEKLRNGLLRAIEKRPVSVNKINQLIEDIENRLRISGDREVASRKIGEWVMAGLKNIDHVAYIRFASVYLSFQDVEAFINTIAELRRN
;
A
#
# COMPACT_ATOMS: atom_id res chain seq x y z
N MET A 1 -8.11 13.42 8.15
CA MET A 1 -7.93 13.73 6.71
C MET A 1 -6.69 13.04 6.18
N VAL A 2 -6.62 12.78 4.88
CA VAL A 2 -5.42 12.28 4.20
C VAL A 2 -4.80 13.40 3.38
N ILE A 3 -3.52 13.67 3.61
CA ILE A 3 -2.73 14.62 2.82
C ILE A 3 -2.09 13.88 1.66
N LYS A 4 -2.46 14.21 0.43
CA LYS A 4 -1.91 13.65 -0.81
C LYS A 4 -0.53 14.25 -1.10
N GLN A 5 0.24 13.62 -1.97
CA GLN A 5 1.60 14.06 -2.31
C GLN A 5 1.65 15.49 -2.89
N ASN A 6 0.60 15.90 -3.60
CA ASN A 6 0.42 17.26 -4.13
C ASN A 6 -0.07 18.28 -3.06
N GLY A 7 -0.20 17.88 -1.80
CA GLY A 7 -0.69 18.73 -0.70
C GLY A 7 -2.21 18.80 -0.56
N GLU A 8 -2.97 18.19 -1.48
CA GLU A 8 -4.43 18.12 -1.41
C GLU A 8 -4.88 17.34 -0.17
N ARG A 9 -5.93 17.81 0.51
CA ARG A 9 -6.53 17.14 1.67
C ARG A 9 -7.86 16.54 1.27
N GLN A 10 -8.05 15.26 1.57
CA GLN A 10 -9.32 14.58 1.35
C GLN A 10 -9.65 13.61 2.49
N ALA A 11 -10.91 13.20 2.61
CA ALA A 11 -11.29 12.13 3.51
C ALA A 11 -10.56 10.82 3.11
N PHE A 12 -10.21 10.01 4.10
CA PHE A 12 -9.76 8.64 3.82
C PHE A 12 -10.92 7.88 3.15
N SER A 13 -10.60 7.06 2.14
CA SER A 13 -11.57 6.23 1.44
C SER A 13 -11.04 4.80 1.40
N ALA A 14 -11.70 3.92 2.17
CA ALA A 14 -11.42 2.50 2.18
C ALA A 14 -11.63 1.86 0.80
N GLU A 15 -12.61 2.35 0.05
CA GLU A 15 -12.90 1.91 -1.31
C GLU A 15 -11.75 2.21 -2.28
N LYS A 16 -11.18 3.42 -2.24
CA LYS A 16 -9.99 3.75 -3.06
C LYS A 16 -8.81 2.85 -2.72
N LEU A 17 -8.59 2.58 -1.44
CA LEU A 17 -7.53 1.68 -0.98
C LEU A 17 -7.76 0.24 -1.48
N ARG A 18 -8.98 -0.26 -1.31
CA ARG A 18 -9.43 -1.56 -1.80
C ARG A 18 -9.18 -1.73 -3.29
N ASN A 19 -9.58 -0.75 -4.10
CA ASN A 19 -9.40 -0.81 -5.55
C ASN A 19 -7.92 -0.85 -5.94
N GLY A 20 -7.05 -0.11 -5.24
CA GLY A 20 -5.60 -0.20 -5.42
C GLY A 20 -5.04 -1.58 -5.08
N LEU A 21 -5.48 -2.17 -3.96
CA LEU A 21 -5.07 -3.50 -3.52
C LEU A 21 -5.54 -4.61 -4.48
N LEU A 22 -6.80 -4.57 -4.93
CA LEU A 22 -7.36 -5.55 -5.86
C LEU A 22 -6.59 -5.56 -7.18
N ARG A 23 -6.17 -4.39 -7.68
CA ARG A 23 -5.29 -4.30 -8.86
C ARG A 23 -3.92 -4.92 -8.60
N ALA A 24 -3.33 -4.66 -7.43
CA ALA A 24 -2.02 -5.22 -7.07
C ALA A 24 -2.05 -6.77 -7.04
N ILE A 25 -3.13 -7.37 -6.55
CA ILE A 25 -3.27 -8.83 -6.43
C ILE A 25 -3.88 -9.52 -7.65
N GLU A 26 -4.12 -8.83 -8.76
CA GLU A 26 -4.77 -9.43 -9.93
C GLU A 26 -3.99 -10.66 -10.44
N LYS A 27 -4.67 -11.80 -10.61
CA LYS A 27 -4.08 -13.10 -10.99
C LYS A 27 -3.02 -13.63 -10.00
N ARG A 28 -3.06 -13.19 -8.74
CA ARG A 28 -2.23 -13.74 -7.65
C ARG A 28 -3.04 -14.72 -6.80
N PRO A 29 -2.40 -15.73 -6.19
CA PRO A 29 -3.07 -16.66 -5.28
C PRO A 29 -3.30 -16.01 -3.89
N VAL A 30 -3.96 -14.85 -3.88
CA VAL A 30 -4.26 -14.08 -2.66
C VAL A 30 -5.78 -14.06 -2.49
N SER A 31 -6.26 -14.49 -1.32
CA SER A 31 -7.69 -14.44 -1.02
C SER A 31 -8.14 -13.00 -0.76
N VAL A 32 -9.38 -12.69 -1.17
CA VAL A 32 -10.00 -11.39 -0.89
C VAL A 32 -10.08 -11.13 0.62
N ASN A 33 -10.22 -12.17 1.45
CA ASN A 33 -10.23 -12.03 2.91
C ASN A 33 -8.92 -11.49 3.47
N LYS A 34 -7.75 -11.90 2.94
CA LYS A 34 -6.46 -11.32 3.36
C LYS A 34 -6.38 -9.82 3.05
N ILE A 35 -6.99 -9.40 1.93
CA ILE A 35 -7.06 -7.99 1.56
C ILE A 35 -8.03 -7.22 2.46
N ASN A 36 -9.17 -7.80 2.82
CA ASN A 36 -10.09 -7.20 3.78
C ASN A 36 -9.41 -6.96 5.12
N GLN A 37 -8.69 -7.97 5.64
CA GLN A 37 -7.94 -7.86 6.90
C GLN A 37 -6.88 -6.76 6.83
N LEU A 38 -6.11 -6.67 5.73
CA LEU A 38 -5.14 -5.59 5.56
C LEU A 38 -5.79 -4.20 5.57
N ILE A 39 -6.96 -4.05 4.93
CA ILE A 39 -7.69 -2.78 4.93
C ILE A 39 -8.17 -2.44 6.35
N GLU A 40 -8.76 -3.39 7.07
CA GLU A 40 -9.21 -3.23 8.45
C GLU A 40 -8.05 -2.84 9.37
N ASP A 41 -6.88 -3.47 9.22
CA ASP A 41 -5.67 -3.12 9.97
C ASP A 41 -5.23 -1.68 9.71
N ILE A 42 -5.30 -1.21 8.46
CA ILE A 42 -4.96 0.17 8.10
C ILE A 42 -5.97 1.16 8.68
N GLU A 43 -7.26 0.86 8.62
CA GLU A 43 -8.31 1.68 9.24
C GLU A 43 -8.16 1.76 10.76
N ASN A 44 -7.82 0.63 11.39
CA ASN A 44 -7.53 0.58 12.82
C ASN A 44 -6.30 1.41 13.17
N ARG A 45 -5.21 1.32 12.39
CA ARG A 45 -4.02 2.17 12.59
C ARG A 45 -4.34 3.66 12.45
N LEU A 46 -5.15 4.03 11.46
CA LEU A 46 -5.61 5.42 11.29
C LEU A 46 -6.38 5.88 12.52
N ARG A 47 -7.31 5.06 13.02
CA ARG A 47 -8.13 5.37 14.20
C ARG A 47 -7.29 5.50 15.47
N ILE A 48 -6.35 4.58 15.69
CA ILE A 48 -5.50 4.53 16.88
C ILE A 48 -4.47 5.67 16.88
N SER A 49 -4.00 6.10 15.70
CA SER A 49 -2.98 7.17 15.62
C SER A 49 -3.42 8.48 16.28
N GLY A 50 -4.74 8.75 16.36
CA GLY A 50 -5.27 10.02 16.86
C GLY A 50 -4.93 11.24 15.99
N ASP A 51 -4.20 11.03 14.90
CA ASP A 51 -3.73 12.06 13.99
C ASP A 51 -4.93 12.70 13.26
N ARG A 52 -5.10 14.02 13.39
CA ARG A 52 -6.12 14.76 12.61
C ARG A 52 -5.87 14.66 11.11
N GLU A 53 -4.60 14.65 10.71
CA GLU A 53 -4.16 14.52 9.32
C GLU A 53 -3.06 13.47 9.20
N VAL A 54 -3.18 12.59 8.21
CA VAL A 54 -2.21 11.53 7.94
C VAL A 54 -1.70 11.68 6.51
N ALA A 55 -0.39 11.65 6.32
CA ALA A 55 0.19 11.64 4.99
C ALA A 55 -0.21 10.35 4.24
N SER A 56 -0.65 10.48 2.99
CA SER A 56 -0.92 9.34 2.10
C SER A 56 0.28 8.40 1.96
N ARG A 57 1.50 8.95 2.06
CA ARG A 57 2.76 8.21 2.12
C ARG A 57 2.79 7.19 3.27
N LYS A 58 2.46 7.64 4.49
CA LYS A 58 2.41 6.78 5.68
C LYS A 58 1.41 5.61 5.51
N ILE A 59 0.29 5.85 4.85
CA ILE A 59 -0.69 4.81 4.53
C ILE A 59 -0.11 3.80 3.51
N GLY A 60 0.53 4.29 2.45
CA GLY A 60 1.17 3.44 1.45
C GLY A 60 2.29 2.57 2.02
N GLU A 61 3.06 3.09 2.98
CA GLU A 61 4.08 2.31 3.72
C GLU A 61 3.45 1.16 4.50
N TRP A 62 2.32 1.37 5.18
CA TRP A 62 1.60 0.30 5.87
C TRP A 62 1.05 -0.76 4.90
N VAL A 63 0.54 -0.32 3.74
CA VAL A 63 0.09 -1.23 2.68
C VAL A 63 1.23 -2.08 2.17
N MET A 64 2.37 -1.45 1.87
CA MET A 64 3.58 -2.14 1.39
C MET A 64 4.07 -3.17 2.41
N ALA A 65 4.13 -2.81 3.69
CA ALA A 65 4.50 -3.76 4.75
C ALA A 65 3.54 -4.96 4.81
N GLY A 66 2.24 -4.73 4.70
CA GLY A 66 1.24 -5.80 4.66
C GLY A 66 1.38 -6.70 3.43
N LEU A 67 1.49 -6.11 2.24
CA LEU A 67 1.65 -6.85 1.00
C LEU A 67 2.96 -7.64 0.95
N LYS A 68 4.06 -7.13 1.53
CA LYS A 68 5.34 -7.85 1.63
C LYS A 68 5.17 -9.18 2.36
N ASN A 69 4.28 -9.27 3.35
CA ASN A 69 3.97 -10.51 4.06
C ASN A 69 2.91 -11.38 3.35
N ILE A 70 2.06 -10.80 2.51
CA ILE A 70 0.97 -11.49 1.83
C ILE A 70 1.42 -12.12 0.51
N ASP A 71 2.06 -11.34 -0.37
CA ASP A 71 2.54 -11.76 -1.69
C ASP A 71 3.55 -10.76 -2.26
N HIS A 72 4.77 -11.23 -2.52
CA HIS A 72 5.88 -10.40 -3.01
C HIS A 72 5.59 -9.74 -4.37
N VAL A 73 4.86 -10.40 -5.27
CA VAL A 73 4.54 -9.84 -6.60
C VAL A 73 3.51 -8.72 -6.48
N ALA A 74 2.49 -8.90 -5.63
CA ALA A 74 1.53 -7.86 -5.32
C ALA A 74 2.20 -6.65 -4.65
N TYR A 75 3.13 -6.89 -3.73
CA TYR A 75 3.96 -5.84 -3.14
C TYR A 75 4.70 -5.03 -4.23
N ILE A 76 5.40 -5.70 -5.15
CA ILE A 76 6.15 -5.03 -6.24
C ILE A 76 5.20 -4.20 -7.12
N ARG A 77 4.03 -4.76 -7.49
CA ARG A 77 3.04 -4.06 -8.33
C ARG A 77 2.44 -2.85 -7.64
N PHE A 78 2.21 -2.93 -6.34
CA PHE A 78 1.75 -1.78 -5.57
C PHE A 78 2.87 -0.74 -5.44
N ALA A 79 4.10 -1.19 -5.14
CA ALA A 79 5.27 -0.34 -4.99
C ALA A 79 5.59 0.44 -6.27
N SER A 80 5.40 -0.15 -7.46
CA SER A 80 5.69 0.53 -8.72
C SER A 80 4.84 1.78 -8.94
N VAL A 81 3.56 1.73 -8.56
CA VAL A 81 2.66 2.89 -8.60
C VAL A 81 2.99 3.86 -7.46
N TYR A 82 3.12 3.33 -6.25
CA TYR A 82 3.27 4.14 -5.05
C TYR A 82 4.60 4.93 -5.01
N LEU A 83 5.71 4.28 -5.35
CA LEU A 83 7.03 4.90 -5.45
C LEU A 83 7.27 5.55 -6.83
N SER A 84 6.27 5.50 -7.72
CA SER A 84 6.34 6.09 -9.07
C SER A 84 7.62 5.68 -9.80
N PHE A 85 7.85 4.36 -9.94
CA PHE A 85 9.03 3.85 -10.64
C PHE A 85 9.15 4.50 -12.01
N GLN A 86 10.29 5.14 -12.26
CA GLN A 86 10.59 5.79 -13.55
C GLN A 86 11.42 4.88 -14.46
N ASP A 87 12.13 3.91 -13.88
CA ASP A 87 13.08 3.07 -14.58
C ASP A 87 13.11 1.63 -14.02
N VAL A 88 13.85 0.78 -14.73
CA VAL A 88 14.07 -0.62 -14.37
C VAL A 88 14.94 -0.73 -13.10
N GLU A 89 15.81 0.25 -12.83
CA GLU A 89 16.67 0.25 -11.64
C GLU A 89 15.85 0.33 -10.34
N ALA A 90 14.80 1.17 -10.30
CA ALA A 90 13.88 1.22 -9.17
C ALA A 90 13.22 -0.14 -8.88
N PHE A 91 12.91 -0.90 -9.94
CA PHE A 91 12.35 -2.24 -9.84
C PHE A 91 13.39 -3.24 -9.30
N ILE A 92 14.61 -3.23 -9.83
CA ILE A 92 15.71 -4.09 -9.38
C ILE A 92 16.02 -3.84 -7.89
N ASN A 93 16.11 -2.58 -7.48
CA ASN A 93 16.36 -2.19 -6.09
C ASN A 93 15.28 -2.74 -5.15
N THR A 94 14.02 -2.65 -5.57
CA THR A 94 12.88 -3.19 -4.80
C THR A 94 12.95 -4.71 -4.66
N ILE A 95 13.33 -5.43 -5.73
CA ILE A 95 13.56 -6.88 -5.67
C ILE A 95 14.74 -7.22 -4.76
N ALA A 96 15.82 -6.45 -4.81
CA ALA A 96 16.99 -6.65 -3.97
C ALA A 96 16.64 -6.48 -2.48
N GLU A 97 15.77 -5.53 -2.13
CA GLU A 97 15.28 -5.34 -0.77
C GLU A 97 14.48 -6.54 -0.26
N LEU A 98 13.68 -7.17 -1.13
CA LEU A 98 12.93 -8.38 -0.80
C LEU A 98 13.83 -9.59 -0.54
N ARG A 99 15.00 -9.69 -1.19
CA ARG A 99 15.93 -10.81 -1.00
C ARG A 99 16.72 -10.75 0.31
N ARG A 100 16.77 -9.59 0.96
CA ARG A 100 17.55 -9.36 2.19
C ARG A 100 16.75 -9.64 3.47
N ASN A 101 15.48 -10.00 3.35
CA ASN A 101 14.56 -10.31 4.45
C ASN A 101 13.94 -11.69 4.25
#